data_AF-A0A914EJY1-F1
#
_entry.id   AF-A0A914EJY1-F1
#
_cell.length_a   1.000
_cell.length_b   1.000
_cell.length_c   1.000
_cell.angle_alpha   90.00
_cell.angle_beta   90.00
_cell.angle_gamma   90.00
#
_symmetry.space_group_name_H-M   'P 1'
#
loop_
_entity.id
_entity.type
_entity.pdbx_description
1 polymer ?
#
loop_
_entity_poly.entity_id
_entity_poly.type
_entity_poly.pdbx_seq_one_letter_code
_entity_poly.pdbx_strand_id
1 'polypeptide(L)'
;MSEFRPAIIRMHQNGTEKREISRLLSVPESTVRYAIKRFEETGSNHDRKGRGRKRTARAPRNIRRAKGINQRNPSSNVNSKRKLAKKLGESATSAWRILREDLGLKPFKYLERQKLTDEAKKKRLDRARALLRRFSRGRHERDPRVSV
;
A
#
# COMPACT_ATOMS: atom_id res chain seq x y z
N MET A 1 27.41 16.65 -4.74
CA MET A 1 28.10 16.17 -3.52
C MET A 1 28.32 14.64 -3.47
N SER A 2 27.68 13.85 -4.34
CA SER A 2 27.86 12.38 -4.40
C SER A 2 29.15 11.97 -5.15
N GLU A 3 29.52 12.70 -6.21
CA GLU A 3 30.54 12.30 -7.19
C GLU A 3 31.94 12.00 -6.61
N PHE A 4 32.42 12.76 -5.61
CA PHE A 4 33.80 12.60 -5.11
C PHE A 4 33.96 11.52 -4.05
N ARG A 5 32.89 11.06 -3.40
CA ARG A 5 33.03 10.13 -2.28
C ARG A 5 33.59 8.75 -2.67
N PRO A 6 33.25 8.14 -3.83
CA PRO A 6 33.88 6.90 -4.25
C PRO A 6 35.39 7.07 -4.50
N ALA A 7 35.82 8.23 -5.00
CA ALA A 7 37.23 8.54 -5.21
C ALA A 7 37.97 8.71 -3.88
N ILE A 8 37.38 9.46 -2.93
CA ILE A 8 37.92 9.63 -1.57
C ILE A 8 38.15 8.27 -0.90
N ILE A 9 37.17 7.35 -0.98
CA ILE A 9 37.27 6.03 -0.36
C ILE A 9 38.36 5.19 -1.02
N ARG A 10 38.42 5.17 -2.37
CA ARG A 10 39.48 4.44 -3.09
C ARG A 10 40.88 4.95 -2.72
N MET A 11 41.07 6.27 -2.70
CA MET A 11 42.34 6.87 -2.30
C MET A 11 42.69 6.53 -0.84
N HIS A 12 41.70 6.61 0.07
CA HIS A 12 41.90 6.23 1.47
C HIS A 12 42.28 4.75 1.64
N GLN A 13 41.63 3.84 0.92
CA GLN A 13 41.97 2.40 0.92
C GLN A 13 43.38 2.14 0.39
N ASN A 14 43.86 2.96 -0.55
CA ASN A 14 45.23 2.91 -1.07
C ASN A 14 46.25 3.58 -0.13
N GLY A 15 45.85 4.04 1.06
CA GLY A 15 46.74 4.58 2.09
C GLY A 15 47.11 6.06 1.93
N THR A 16 46.52 6.80 0.98
CA THR A 16 46.81 8.23 0.83
C THR A 16 46.30 9.04 2.03
N GLU A 17 47.03 10.08 2.42
CA GLU A 17 46.64 10.93 3.54
C GLU A 17 45.42 11.81 3.21
N LYS A 18 44.61 12.11 4.23
CA LYS A 18 43.37 12.91 4.10
C LYS A 18 43.62 14.30 3.49
N ARG A 19 44.74 14.93 3.84
CA ARG A 19 45.17 16.23 3.30
C ARG A 19 45.50 16.15 1.82
N GLU A 20 46.17 15.08 1.39
CA GLU A 20 46.53 14.85 0.01
C GLU A 20 45.28 14.60 -0.85
N ILE A 21 44.36 13.77 -0.36
CA ILE A 21 43.04 13.55 -0.99
C ILE A 21 42.28 14.87 -1.17
N SER A 22 42.29 15.72 -0.13
CA SER A 22 41.64 17.03 -0.16
C SER A 22 42.22 17.94 -1.25
N ARG A 23 43.55 17.97 -1.41
CA ARG A 23 44.24 18.75 -2.45
C ARG A 23 43.97 18.20 -3.84
N LEU A 24 44.10 16.88 -4.03
CA LEU A 24 43.93 16.23 -5.34
C LEU A 24 42.50 16.35 -5.89
N LEU A 25 41.50 16.22 -5.01
CA LEU A 25 40.09 16.29 -5.40
C LEU A 25 39.50 17.70 -5.30
N SER A 26 40.26 18.70 -4.82
CA SER A 26 39.78 20.07 -4.56
C SER A 26 38.51 20.09 -3.70
N VAL A 27 38.45 19.24 -2.67
CA VAL A 27 37.33 19.09 -1.74
C VAL A 27 37.78 19.46 -0.33
N PRO A 28 36.99 20.19 0.48
CA PRO A 28 37.38 20.52 1.85
C PRO A 28 37.74 19.29 2.69
N GLU A 29 38.82 19.38 3.47
CA GLU A 29 39.31 18.28 4.31
C GLU A 29 38.23 17.76 5.29
N SER A 30 37.33 18.64 5.75
CA SER A 30 36.17 18.26 6.56
C SER A 30 35.27 17.24 5.84
N THR A 31 35.05 17.42 4.54
CA THR A 31 34.23 16.52 3.71
C THR A 31 34.92 15.18 3.51
N VAL A 32 36.23 15.17 3.27
CA VAL A 32 37.06 13.95 3.20
C VAL A 32 36.94 13.16 4.50
N ARG A 33 37.14 13.83 5.64
CA ARG A 33 37.01 13.24 6.98
C ARG A 33 35.61 12.66 7.23
N TYR A 34 34.55 13.39 6.88
CA TYR A 34 33.17 12.90 7.04
C TYR A 34 32.85 11.72 6.12
N ALA A 35 33.40 11.69 4.90
CA ALA A 35 33.21 10.59 3.96
C ALA A 35 33.90 9.31 4.46
N ILE A 36 35.15 9.42 4.92
CA ILE A 36 35.92 8.30 5.50
C ILE A 36 35.23 7.79 6.75
N LYS A 37 34.92 8.67 7.72
CA LYS A 37 34.24 8.27 8.96
C LYS A 37 32.92 7.54 8.69
N ARG A 38 32.14 8.02 7.71
CA ARG A 38 30.89 7.36 7.31
C ARG A 38 31.14 5.96 6.74
N PHE A 39 32.16 5.84 5.88
CA PHE A 39 32.52 4.57 5.27
C PHE A 39 32.97 3.56 6.32
N GLU A 40 33.80 3.97 7.29
CA GLU A 40 34.20 3.16 8.43
C GLU A 40 32.99 2.72 9.28
N GLU A 41 32.03 3.61 9.53
CA GLU A 41 30.83 3.31 10.32
C GLU A 41 29.81 2.40 9.60
N THR A 42 29.65 2.54 8.28
CA THR A 42 28.51 1.96 7.53
C THR A 42 28.95 0.91 6.50
N GLY A 43 30.24 0.83 6.17
CA GLY A 43 30.78 0.02 5.08
C GLY A 43 30.29 0.42 3.68
N SER A 44 29.59 1.56 3.57
CA SER A 44 28.92 1.99 2.34
C SER A 44 29.11 3.48 2.11
N ASN A 45 29.23 3.82 0.83
CA ASN A 45 29.31 5.20 0.37
C ASN A 45 27.93 5.83 0.06
N HIS A 46 26.85 5.05 0.15
CA HIS A 46 25.51 5.56 -0.09
C HIS A 46 25.09 6.56 1.00
N ASP A 47 24.10 7.41 0.69
CA ASP A 47 23.50 8.25 1.70
C ASP A 47 22.84 7.40 2.78
N ARG A 48 22.92 7.86 4.04
CA ARG A 48 22.31 7.13 5.16
C ARG A 48 20.81 7.02 4.91
N LYS A 49 20.32 5.78 4.88
CA LYS A 49 18.90 5.47 4.75
C LYS A 49 18.13 6.08 5.93
N GLY A 50 16.90 6.53 5.66
CA GLY A 50 16.02 7.08 6.71
C GLY A 50 16.30 8.52 7.13
N ARG A 51 17.13 9.26 6.39
CA ARG A 51 17.21 10.72 6.54
C ARG A 51 15.90 11.38 6.09
N GLY A 52 15.43 12.36 6.86
CA GLY A 52 14.23 13.14 6.56
C GLY A 52 13.06 12.91 7.54
N ARG A 53 11.99 13.67 7.35
CA ARG A 53 10.81 13.65 8.23
C ARG A 53 10.05 12.32 8.06
N LYS A 54 9.92 11.57 9.15
CA LYS A 54 9.08 10.35 9.18
C LYS A 54 7.61 10.72 9.01
N ARG A 55 6.86 9.83 8.35
CA ARG A 55 5.42 10.00 8.10
C ARG A 55 4.66 9.64 9.37
N THR A 56 3.98 10.62 9.97
CA THR A 56 3.21 10.41 11.21
C THR A 56 1.79 9.92 10.91
N ALA A 57 1.08 10.60 10.02
CA ALA A 57 -0.32 10.31 9.71
C ALA A 57 -0.58 8.87 9.22
N ARG A 58 0.39 8.31 8.49
CA ARG A 58 0.35 6.96 7.90
C ARG A 58 1.26 5.98 8.64
N ALA A 59 1.52 6.24 9.93
CA ALA A 59 2.30 5.32 10.74
C ALA A 59 1.62 3.93 10.81
N PRO A 60 2.39 2.84 11.02
CA PRO A 60 1.84 1.48 11.10
C PRO A 60 0.69 1.31 12.10
N ARG A 61 0.69 2.10 13.18
CA ARG A 61 -0.42 2.17 14.15
C ARG A 61 -1.73 2.63 13.49
N ASN A 62 -1.68 3.72 12.73
CA ASN A 62 -2.86 4.29 12.10
C ASN A 62 -3.39 3.38 10.99
N ILE A 63 -2.49 2.75 10.22
CA ILE A 63 -2.86 1.75 9.20
C ILE A 63 -3.58 0.57 9.83
N ARG A 64 -3.02 -0.02 10.91
CA ARG A 64 -3.66 -1.14 11.63
C ARG A 64 -5.03 -0.75 12.20
N ARG A 65 -5.13 0.45 12.78
CA ARG A 65 -6.40 0.95 13.31
C ARG A 65 -7.45 1.16 12.22
N ALA A 66 -7.05 1.74 11.09
CA ALA A 66 -7.92 1.90 9.92
C ALA A 66 -8.41 0.55 9.39
N LYS A 67 -7.51 -0.43 9.29
CA LYS A 67 -7.83 -1.81 8.88
C LYS A 67 -8.88 -2.43 9.81
N GLY A 68 -8.68 -2.36 11.12
CA GLY A 68 -9.64 -2.90 12.09
C GLY A 68 -11.01 -2.22 12.04
N ILE A 69 -11.06 -0.89 11.86
CA ILE A 69 -12.32 -0.14 11.70
C ILE A 69 -13.09 -0.61 10.45
N ASN A 70 -12.38 -0.77 9.32
CA ASN A 70 -13.00 -1.21 8.07
C ASN A 70 -13.40 -2.69 8.09
N GLN A 71 -12.67 -3.56 8.77
CA GLN A 71 -13.03 -4.97 8.92
C GLN A 71 -14.31 -5.16 9.74
N ARG A 72 -14.49 -4.36 10.80
CA ARG A 72 -15.72 -4.40 11.62
C ARG A 72 -16.94 -3.89 10.86
N ASN A 73 -16.78 -2.88 10.02
CA ASN A 73 -17.86 -2.35 9.20
C ASN A 73 -17.31 -1.88 7.84
N PRO A 74 -17.44 -2.66 6.76
CA PRO A 74 -16.85 -2.29 5.46
C PRO A 74 -17.65 -1.22 4.71
N SER A 75 -18.79 -0.75 5.25
CA SER A 75 -19.64 0.22 4.55
C SER A 75 -18.94 1.56 4.35
N SER A 76 -18.94 2.04 3.10
CA SER A 76 -18.48 3.39 2.72
C SER A 76 -19.33 4.50 3.35
N ASN A 77 -20.57 4.23 3.74
CA ASN A 77 -21.43 5.20 4.45
C ASN A 77 -20.97 5.41 5.89
N VAL A 78 -20.49 4.36 6.55
CA VAL A 78 -20.03 4.41 7.95
C VAL A 78 -18.56 4.82 8.05
N ASN A 79 -17.75 4.34 7.11
CA ASN A 79 -16.30 4.52 7.07
C ASN A 79 -15.84 5.25 5.80
N SER A 80 -16.58 6.30 5.42
CA SER A 80 -16.13 7.23 4.37
C SER A 80 -14.79 7.87 4.76
N LYS A 81 -14.02 8.37 3.79
CA LYS A 81 -12.72 9.01 4.07
C LYS A 81 -12.78 10.11 5.14
N ARG A 82 -13.86 10.89 5.19
CA ARG A 82 -14.08 11.95 6.20
C ARG A 82 -14.41 11.37 7.57
N LYS A 83 -15.29 10.36 7.64
CA LYS A 83 -15.67 9.71 8.90
C LYS A 83 -14.51 8.92 9.50
N LEU A 84 -13.75 8.22 8.65
CA LEU A 84 -12.54 7.51 9.06
C LEU A 84 -11.47 8.48 9.55
N ALA A 85 -11.27 9.61 8.87
CA ALA A 85 -10.39 10.69 9.32
C ALA A 85 -10.74 11.19 10.73
N LYS A 86 -12.02 11.50 10.99
CA LYS A 86 -12.50 11.90 12.32
C LYS A 86 -12.22 10.84 13.38
N LYS A 87 -12.44 9.55 13.07
CA LYS A 87 -12.11 8.43 13.97
C LYS A 87 -10.61 8.33 14.24
N LEU A 88 -9.78 8.56 13.23
CA LEU A 88 -8.33 8.46 13.30
C LEU A 88 -7.65 9.69 13.93
N GLY A 89 -8.30 10.85 13.92
CA GLY A 89 -7.68 12.13 14.29
C GLY A 89 -6.73 12.65 13.20
N GLU A 90 -6.99 12.29 11.94
CA GLU A 90 -6.11 12.58 10.80
C GLU A 90 -6.86 13.34 9.71
N SER A 91 -6.13 13.91 8.75
CA SER A 91 -6.77 14.58 7.61
C SER A 91 -7.55 13.58 6.73
N ALA A 92 -8.60 14.07 6.05
CA ALA A 92 -9.36 13.26 5.08
C ALA A 92 -8.49 12.73 3.94
N THR A 93 -7.47 13.49 3.52
CA THR A 93 -6.51 13.08 2.49
C THR A 93 -5.62 11.95 3.00
N SER A 94 -5.11 12.07 4.24
CA SER A 94 -4.32 11.00 4.88
C SER A 94 -5.14 9.71 5.01
N ALA A 95 -6.38 9.79 5.50
CA ALA A 95 -7.27 8.64 5.62
C ALA A 95 -7.57 8.00 4.26
N TRP A 96 -7.75 8.79 3.20
CA TRP A 96 -7.93 8.28 1.85
C TRP A 96 -6.67 7.57 1.32
N ARG A 97 -5.48 8.13 1.56
CA ARG A 97 -4.21 7.46 1.18
C ARG A 97 -4.02 6.15 1.95
N ILE A 98 -4.37 6.10 3.23
CA ILE A 98 -4.38 4.84 4.00
C ILE A 98 -5.29 3.81 3.36
N LEU A 99 -6.52 4.19 3.01
CA LEU A 99 -7.47 3.28 2.38
C LEU A 99 -7.01 2.80 1.00
N ARG A 100 -6.55 3.71 0.13
CA ARG A 100 -6.24 3.40 -1.26
C ARG A 100 -4.83 2.84 -1.48
N GLU A 101 -3.82 3.48 -0.92
CA GLU A 101 -2.40 3.14 -1.14
C GLU A 101 -1.96 2.04 -0.16
N ASP A 102 -2.24 2.23 1.14
CA ASP A 102 -1.68 1.35 2.17
C ASP A 102 -2.53 0.07 2.40
N LEU A 103 -3.85 0.14 2.19
CA LEU A 103 -4.78 -1.00 2.34
C LEU A 103 -5.32 -1.55 1.00
N GLY A 104 -5.04 -0.89 -0.13
CA GLY A 104 -5.49 -1.34 -1.46
C GLY A 104 -7.01 -1.35 -1.66
N LEU A 105 -7.77 -0.66 -0.83
CA LEU A 105 -9.24 -0.66 -0.87
C LEU A 105 -9.77 0.30 -1.93
N LYS A 106 -10.81 -0.15 -2.63
CA LYS A 106 -11.55 0.65 -3.60
C LYS A 106 -12.88 1.11 -3.01
N PRO A 107 -13.35 2.33 -3.34
CA PRO A 107 -14.69 2.75 -2.96
C PRO A 107 -15.74 1.80 -3.53
N PHE A 108 -16.68 1.35 -2.68
CA PHE A 108 -17.83 0.58 -3.11
C PHE A 108 -18.97 1.53 -3.52
N LYS A 109 -19.51 1.34 -4.72
CA LYS A 109 -20.69 2.05 -5.23
C LYS A 109 -21.92 1.18 -5.03
N TYR A 110 -22.89 1.69 -4.26
CA TYR A 110 -24.18 1.03 -4.11
C TYR A 110 -24.96 1.09 -5.43
N LEU A 111 -25.56 -0.02 -5.82
CA LEU A 111 -26.49 -0.12 -6.95
C LEU A 111 -27.87 -0.44 -6.39
N GLU A 112 -28.87 0.32 -6.80
CA GLU A 112 -30.25 0.03 -6.45
C GLU A 112 -30.70 -1.26 -7.13
N ARG A 113 -31.30 -2.16 -6.36
CA ARG A 113 -31.82 -3.44 -6.81
C ARG A 113 -33.08 -3.78 -6.03
N GLN A 114 -33.93 -4.62 -6.62
CA GLN A 114 -35.11 -5.12 -5.94
C GLN A 114 -34.72 -5.85 -4.63
N LYS A 115 -35.33 -5.44 -3.52
CA LYS A 115 -35.19 -6.13 -2.23
C LYS A 115 -35.88 -7.50 -2.32
N LEU A 116 -35.13 -8.57 -2.09
CA LEU A 116 -35.67 -9.93 -2.11
C LEU A 116 -36.15 -10.34 -0.73
N THR A 117 -37.40 -10.83 -0.66
CA THR A 117 -37.91 -11.58 0.49
C THR A 117 -37.21 -12.92 0.60
N ASP A 118 -37.19 -13.50 1.80
CA ASP A 118 -36.49 -14.77 2.02
C ASP A 118 -37.15 -15.93 1.26
N GLU A 119 -38.47 -15.91 1.11
CA GLU A 119 -39.21 -16.82 0.24
C GLU A 119 -38.78 -16.69 -1.24
N ALA A 120 -38.63 -15.46 -1.74
CA ALA A 120 -38.17 -15.22 -3.11
C ALA A 120 -36.73 -15.70 -3.31
N LYS A 121 -35.85 -15.56 -2.31
CA LYS A 121 -34.49 -16.13 -2.34
C LYS A 121 -34.52 -17.65 -2.46
N LYS A 122 -35.37 -18.33 -1.66
CA LYS A 122 -35.52 -19.78 -1.70
C LYS A 122 -36.01 -20.26 -3.06
N LYS A 123 -37.11 -19.68 -3.57
CA LYS A 123 -37.66 -20.00 -4.91
C LYS A 123 -36.62 -19.79 -6.02
N ARG A 124 -35.84 -18.72 -5.96
CA ARG A 124 -34.75 -18.45 -6.92
C ARG A 124 -33.64 -19.48 -6.84
N LEU A 125 -33.21 -19.86 -5.63
CA LEU A 125 -32.17 -20.87 -5.42
C LEU A 125 -32.58 -22.24 -5.94
N ASP A 126 -33.80 -22.67 -5.64
CA ASP A 126 -34.33 -23.97 -6.08
C ASP A 126 -34.46 -24.03 -7.59
N ARG A 127 -34.98 -22.96 -8.22
CA ARG A 127 -35.04 -22.83 -9.68
C ARG A 127 -33.66 -22.84 -10.32
N ALA A 128 -32.69 -22.10 -9.78
CA ALA A 128 -31.32 -22.08 -10.29
C ALA A 128 -30.67 -23.47 -10.24
N ARG A 129 -30.85 -24.21 -9.13
CA ARG A 129 -30.36 -25.59 -8.99
C ARG A 129 -31.02 -26.54 -9.97
N ALA A 130 -32.34 -26.44 -10.16
CA ALA A 130 -33.08 -27.27 -11.11
C ALA A 130 -32.62 -27.02 -12.55
N LEU A 131 -32.45 -25.75 -12.95
CA LEU A 131 -31.92 -25.37 -14.25
C LEU A 131 -30.49 -25.89 -14.45
N LEU A 132 -29.61 -25.71 -13.46
CA LEU A 132 -28.24 -26.20 -13.54
C LEU A 132 -28.18 -27.72 -13.74
N ARG A 133 -29.00 -28.50 -13.00
CA ARG A 133 -29.11 -29.95 -13.17
C ARG A 133 -29.63 -30.32 -14.56
N ARG A 134 -30.69 -29.66 -15.02
CA ARG A 134 -31.29 -29.89 -16.34
C ARG A 134 -30.29 -29.64 -17.48
N PHE A 135 -29.57 -28.52 -17.45
CA PHE A 135 -28.64 -28.13 -18.51
C PHE A 135 -27.22 -28.70 -18.36
N SER A 136 -26.91 -29.38 -17.25
CA SER A 136 -25.58 -30.00 -17.02
C SER A 136 -25.12 -30.99 -18.09
N ARG A 137 -26.06 -31.55 -18.87
CA ARG A 137 -25.77 -32.53 -19.94
C ARG A 137 -26.01 -31.99 -21.36
N GLY A 138 -26.11 -30.66 -21.54
CA GLY A 138 -26.34 -30.04 -22.85
C GLY A 138 -27.72 -30.32 -23.47
N ARG A 139 -28.64 -30.94 -22.73
CA ARG A 139 -29.99 -31.27 -23.22
C ARG A 139 -30.93 -30.07 -23.05
N HIS A 140 -31.19 -29.39 -24.16
CA HIS A 140 -32.17 -28.30 -24.30
C HIS A 140 -33.61 -28.83 -24.49
N GLU A 141 -33.98 -30.00 -23.95
CA GLU A 141 -35.36 -30.49 -24.10
C GLU A 141 -36.30 -29.55 -23.35
N ARG A 142 -37.32 -29.01 -24.04
CA ARG A 142 -38.39 -28.18 -23.46
C ARG A 142 -39.16 -28.97 -22.42
N ASP A 143 -39.66 -28.29 -21.38
CA ASP A 143 -40.40 -28.95 -20.32
C ASP A 143 -41.78 -29.29 -20.89
N PRO A 144 -42.17 -30.58 -21.00
CA PRO A 144 -43.45 -30.95 -21.60
C PRO A 144 -44.66 -30.43 -20.79
N ARG A 145 -44.44 -29.86 -19.59
CA ARG A 145 -45.49 -29.23 -18.77
C ARG A 145 -45.67 -27.73 -19.01
N VAL A 146 -44.84 -27.13 -19.86
CA VAL A 146 -44.96 -25.71 -20.24
C VAL A 146 -45.19 -25.63 -21.76
N SER A 147 -46.32 -26.19 -22.17
CA SER A 147 -46.97 -25.90 -23.46
C SER A 147 -48.26 -25.15 -23.16
N VAL A 148 -48.17 -23.82 -23.30
CA VAL A 148 -49.27 -22.90 -23.57
C VAL A 148 -48.81 -22.04 -24.75
#